data_AF-A0A397U625-F1
#
_entry.id   AF-A0A397U625-F1
#
_cell.length_a   1.000
_cell.length_b   1.000
_cell.length_c   1.000
_cell.angle_alpha   90.00
_cell.angle_beta   90.00
_cell.angle_gamma   90.00
#
_symmetry.space_group_name_H-M   'P 1'
#
loop_
_entity.id
_entity.type
_entity.pdbx_description
1 polymer ?
#
loop_
_entity_poly.entity_id
_entity_poly.type
_entity_poly.pdbx_seq_one_letter_code
_entity_poly.pdbx_strand_id
1 'polypeptide(L)'
;MFEVYYAGEHKIVLSRPDLIENINNNSTKTKYPNRFEDTEGLIEYGIGAGVGNNNEPKFWRFNRQFFTQALFSTKFEHLAIEWTNELWKEIESYWNKIDENKEFDLTKWMHRITNEIIFKTITGVKNNAVAAYYYTVFAPENIKSLNENEQEKLKYSENFV
;
A
#
# COMPACT_ATOMS: atom_id res chain seq x y z
N MET A 1 11.63 -19.69 21.14
CA MET A 1 10.73 -18.86 21.95
C MET A 1 11.58 -18.21 23.00
N PHE A 2 11.44 -16.90 23.18
CA PHE A 2 12.12 -16.15 24.22
C PHE A 2 11.24 -14.99 24.68
N GLU A 3 11.54 -14.44 25.85
CA GLU A 3 10.81 -13.33 26.44
C GLU A 3 11.63 -12.05 26.33
N VAL A 4 10.94 -10.93 26.12
CA VAL A 4 11.51 -9.59 26.10
C VAL A 4 10.73 -8.72 27.07
N TYR A 5 11.44 -8.13 28.02
CA TYR A 5 10.91 -7.15 28.95
C TYR A 5 11.44 -5.79 28.53
N TYR A 6 10.56 -4.92 28.03
CA TYR A 6 10.95 -3.60 27.52
C TYR A 6 9.84 -2.58 27.75
N ALA A 7 10.21 -1.38 28.20
CA ALA A 7 9.27 -0.28 28.46
C ALA A 7 8.07 -0.65 29.37
N GLY A 8 8.27 -1.57 30.32
CA GLY A 8 7.21 -2.07 31.20
C GLY A 8 6.29 -3.12 30.56
N GLU A 9 6.53 -3.49 29.31
CA GLU A 9 5.82 -4.54 28.59
C GLU A 9 6.59 -5.86 28.64
N HIS A 10 5.84 -6.96 28.73
CA HIS A 10 6.38 -8.31 28.60
C HIS A 10 5.89 -8.91 27.27
N LYS A 11 6.83 -9.21 26.36
CA LYS A 11 6.56 -9.76 25.03
C LYS A 11 7.13 -11.16 24.92
N ILE A 12 6.30 -12.09 24.44
CA ILE A 12 6.73 -13.45 24.12
C ILE A 12 7.00 -13.52 22.61
N VAL A 13 8.25 -13.79 22.23
CA VAL A 13 8.65 -13.89 20.83
C VAL A 13 8.70 -15.35 20.40
N LEU A 14 7.97 -15.67 19.34
CA LEU A 14 7.88 -17.00 18.75
C LEU A 14 8.60 -17.02 17.40
N SER A 15 9.47 -18.01 17.21
CA SER A 15 10.34 -18.11 16.01
C SER A 15 10.31 -19.49 15.37
N ARG A 16 9.37 -20.35 15.77
CA ARG A 16 9.18 -21.68 15.18
C ARG A 16 7.76 -21.81 14.62
N PRO A 17 7.57 -22.40 13.43
CA PRO A 17 6.26 -22.54 12.80
C PRO A 17 5.22 -23.24 13.67
N ASP A 18 5.59 -24.32 14.37
CA ASP A 18 4.71 -25.11 15.23
C ASP A 18 4.14 -24.32 16.41
N LEU A 19 4.84 -23.27 16.84
CA LEU A 19 4.37 -22.36 17.90
C LEU A 19 3.45 -21.26 17.36
N ILE A 20 3.59 -20.89 16.07
CA ILE A 20 2.87 -19.77 15.45
C ILE A 20 1.56 -20.23 14.80
N GLU A 21 1.47 -21.50 14.39
CA GLU A 21 0.29 -22.07 13.72
C GLU A 21 -1.02 -21.83 14.50
N ASN A 22 -0.99 -22.03 15.81
CA ASN A 22 -2.14 -21.83 16.68
C ASN A 22 -2.58 -20.36 16.80
N ILE A 23 -1.67 -19.41 16.57
CA ILE A 23 -1.94 -17.96 16.62
C ILE A 23 -2.56 -17.48 15.31
N ASN A 24 -2.14 -18.07 14.19
CA ASN A 24 -2.69 -17.75 12.86
C ASN A 24 -4.01 -18.46 12.56
N ASN A 25 -4.70 -18.99 13.58
CA ASN A 25 -6.00 -19.62 13.42
C ASN A 25 -7.09 -18.56 13.20
N ASN A 26 -7.77 -18.62 12.04
CA ASN A 26 -8.84 -17.70 11.66
C ASN A 26 -10.17 -17.91 12.44
N SER A 27 -10.23 -18.89 13.34
CA SER A 27 -11.40 -19.15 14.18
C SER A 27 -11.61 -18.05 15.20
N THR A 28 -12.83 -17.56 15.34
CA THR A 28 -13.22 -16.65 16.44
C THR A 28 -13.13 -17.30 17.83
N LYS A 29 -12.84 -18.61 17.91
CA LYS A 29 -12.60 -19.37 19.14
C LYS A 29 -11.11 -19.51 19.48
N THR A 30 -10.22 -18.90 18.71
CA THR A 30 -8.78 -18.88 19.00
C THR A 30 -8.51 -18.23 20.36
N LYS A 31 -7.41 -18.64 21.02
CA LYS A 31 -6.91 -17.97 22.24
C LYS A 31 -6.28 -16.60 21.94
N TYR A 32 -6.07 -16.30 20.67
CA TYR A 32 -5.37 -15.11 20.19
C TYR A 32 -6.27 -14.31 19.23
N PRO A 33 -7.42 -13.79 19.70
CA PRO A 33 -8.40 -13.18 18.82
C PRO A 33 -7.96 -11.82 18.30
N ASN A 34 -7.07 -11.10 19.00
CA ASN A 34 -6.60 -9.77 18.63
C ASN A 34 -5.20 -9.84 18.02
N ARG A 35 -4.95 -9.06 16.96
CA ARG A 35 -3.68 -9.02 16.22
C ARG A 35 -2.69 -8.02 16.77
N PHE A 36 -3.19 -6.88 17.26
CA PHE A 36 -2.37 -5.77 17.73
C PHE A 36 -2.99 -5.21 19.01
N GLU A 37 -2.15 -4.73 19.92
CA GLU A 37 -2.63 -3.93 21.04
C GLU A 37 -3.03 -2.54 20.54
N ASP A 38 -4.18 -2.03 20.98
CA ASP A 38 -4.57 -0.66 20.72
C ASP A 38 -3.71 0.27 21.58
N THR A 39 -2.91 1.09 20.92
CA THR A 39 -2.26 2.24 21.56
C THR A 39 -3.17 3.46 21.40
N GLU A 40 -3.02 4.45 22.28
CA GLU A 40 -3.77 5.72 22.22
C GLU A 40 -3.67 6.35 20.83
N GLY A 41 -2.47 6.39 20.24
CA GLY A 41 -2.29 6.90 18.88
C GLY A 41 -3.07 6.11 17.81
N LEU A 42 -3.11 4.78 17.88
CA LEU A 42 -3.89 3.98 16.91
C LEU A 42 -5.40 4.25 17.02
N ILE A 43 -5.88 4.54 18.23
CA ILE A 43 -7.28 4.91 18.47
C ILE A 43 -7.56 6.30 17.89
N GLU A 44 -6.70 7.28 18.13
CA GLU A 44 -6.83 8.64 17.61
C GLU A 44 -6.86 8.70 16.08
N TYR A 45 -6.03 7.88 15.42
CA TYR A 45 -6.03 7.74 13.95
C TYR A 45 -7.16 6.85 13.41
N GLY A 46 -8.02 6.28 14.26
CA GLY A 46 -9.16 5.44 13.86
C GLY A 46 -8.77 4.07 13.28
N ILE A 47 -7.55 3.60 13.50
CA ILE A 47 -6.98 2.40 12.87
C ILE A 47 -7.58 1.11 13.47
N GLY A 48 -8.06 1.15 14.72
CA GLY A 48 -8.68 0.01 15.42
C GLY A 48 -9.97 -0.53 14.79
N ALA A 49 -10.68 0.28 13.98
CA ALA A 49 -11.95 -0.08 13.35
C ALA A 49 -11.80 -0.64 11.92
N GLY A 50 -10.57 -0.71 11.38
CA GLY A 50 -10.29 -1.15 10.01
C GLY A 50 -10.31 -2.67 9.80
N VAL A 51 -9.65 -3.12 8.71
CA VAL A 51 -9.48 -4.56 8.40
C VAL A 51 -8.15 -5.12 8.93
N GLY A 52 -7.16 -4.24 9.13
CA GLY A 52 -5.82 -4.60 9.61
C GLY A 52 -5.82 -5.00 11.09
N ASN A 53 -6.46 -4.19 11.93
CA ASN A 53 -6.67 -4.44 13.35
C ASN A 53 -8.06 -5.04 13.57
N ASN A 54 -8.19 -5.93 14.55
CA ASN A 54 -9.44 -6.65 14.83
C ASN A 54 -9.88 -6.51 16.29
N ASN A 55 -9.53 -5.39 16.90
CA ASN A 55 -9.78 -5.08 18.31
C ASN A 55 -11.27 -4.95 18.61
N GLU A 56 -12.07 -4.59 17.59
CA GLU A 56 -13.53 -4.66 17.61
C GLU A 56 -14.05 -5.75 16.64
N PRO A 57 -14.24 -7.00 17.09
CA PRO A 57 -14.52 -8.14 16.22
C PRO A 57 -15.77 -8.00 15.34
N LYS A 58 -16.79 -7.28 15.82
CA LYS A 58 -18.03 -7.04 15.07
C LYS A 58 -17.78 -6.16 13.85
N PHE A 59 -17.14 -5.01 14.05
CA PHE A 59 -16.80 -4.08 12.97
C PHE A 59 -15.78 -4.70 12.02
N TRP A 60 -14.75 -5.35 12.57
CA TRP A 60 -13.75 -6.05 11.78
C TRP A 60 -14.37 -7.11 10.87
N ARG A 61 -15.27 -7.96 11.39
CA ARG A 61 -15.92 -9.01 10.59
C ARG A 61 -16.75 -8.42 9.45
N PHE A 62 -17.53 -7.37 9.74
CA PHE A 62 -18.33 -6.68 8.73
C PHE A 62 -17.44 -6.08 7.63
N ASN A 63 -16.42 -5.30 8.01
CA ASN A 63 -15.49 -4.69 7.06
C ASN A 63 -14.74 -5.75 6.25
N ARG A 64 -14.22 -6.79 6.90
CA ARG A 64 -13.51 -7.88 6.21
C ARG A 64 -14.40 -8.55 5.17
N GLN A 65 -15.67 -8.80 5.47
CA GLN A 65 -16.62 -9.38 4.52
C GLN A 65 -16.83 -8.45 3.32
N PHE A 66 -17.08 -7.16 3.56
CA PHE A 66 -17.25 -6.16 2.51
C PHE A 66 -16.03 -6.10 1.57
N PHE A 67 -14.83 -5.92 2.11
CA PHE A 67 -13.60 -5.83 1.31
C PHE A 67 -13.26 -7.14 0.60
N THR A 68 -13.57 -8.30 1.20
CA THR A 68 -13.38 -9.60 0.53
C THR A 68 -14.25 -9.70 -0.71
N GLN A 69 -15.52 -9.29 -0.63
CA GLN A 69 -16.42 -9.34 -1.78
C GLN A 69 -16.04 -8.32 -2.86
N ALA A 70 -15.57 -7.13 -2.46
CA ALA A 70 -15.20 -6.07 -3.40
C ALA A 70 -13.85 -6.33 -4.09
N LEU A 71 -12.79 -6.58 -3.31
CA LEU A 71 -11.40 -6.59 -3.78
C LEU A 71 -10.85 -7.99 -4.07
N PHE A 72 -11.42 -9.04 -3.48
CA PHE A 72 -10.95 -10.43 -3.71
C PHE A 72 -11.87 -11.19 -4.67
N SER A 73 -12.67 -10.47 -5.46
CA SER A 73 -13.41 -11.08 -6.56
C SER A 73 -12.48 -11.34 -7.74
N THR A 74 -12.66 -12.46 -8.44
CA THR A 74 -11.90 -12.80 -9.65
C THR A 74 -11.99 -11.69 -10.71
N LYS A 75 -13.14 -11.02 -10.80
CA LYS A 75 -13.31 -9.87 -11.71
C LYS A 75 -12.37 -8.72 -11.34
N PHE A 76 -12.27 -8.38 -10.05
CA PHE A 76 -11.36 -7.33 -9.59
C PHE A 76 -9.90 -7.74 -9.81
N GLU A 77 -9.55 -8.99 -9.56
CA GLU A 77 -8.20 -9.52 -9.80
C GLU A 77 -7.74 -9.34 -11.26
N HIS A 78 -8.60 -9.66 -12.24
CA HIS A 78 -8.31 -9.41 -13.65
C HIS A 78 -8.07 -7.93 -13.97
N LEU A 79 -8.88 -7.04 -13.41
CA LEU A 79 -8.71 -5.59 -13.59
C LEU A 79 -7.40 -5.10 -12.96
N ALA A 80 -7.04 -5.58 -11.76
CA ALA A 80 -5.81 -5.22 -11.10
C ALA A 80 -4.57 -5.64 -11.93
N ILE A 81 -4.61 -6.83 -12.54
CA ILE A 81 -3.56 -7.31 -13.46
C ILE A 81 -3.48 -6.42 -14.71
N GLU A 82 -4.62 -6.08 -15.31
CA GLU A 82 -4.67 -5.19 -16.47
C GLU A 82 -4.06 -3.82 -16.17
N TRP A 83 -4.49 -3.17 -15.08
CA TRP A 83 -3.95 -1.88 -14.66
C TRP A 83 -2.45 -1.94 -14.33
N THR A 84 -1.99 -3.04 -13.73
CA THR A 84 -0.56 -3.24 -13.46
C THR A 84 0.24 -3.33 -14.75
N ASN A 85 -0.26 -4.07 -15.75
CA ASN A 85 0.40 -4.19 -17.06
C ASN A 85 0.41 -2.86 -17.83
N GLU A 86 -0.66 -2.08 -17.75
CA GLU A 86 -0.72 -0.74 -18.34
C GLU A 86 0.31 0.20 -17.71
N LEU A 87 0.36 0.23 -16.38
CA LEU A 87 1.33 1.04 -15.64
C LEU A 87 2.78 0.59 -15.92
N TRP A 88 3.02 -0.72 -16.05
CA TRP A 88 4.33 -1.26 -16.40
C TRP A 88 4.83 -0.76 -17.75
N LYS A 89 3.99 -0.80 -18.78
CA LYS A 89 4.35 -0.28 -20.13
C LYS A 89 4.69 1.20 -20.09
N GLU A 90 3.99 1.98 -19.28
CA GLU A 90 4.29 3.39 -19.08
C GLU A 90 5.64 3.60 -18.39
N ILE A 91 5.91 2.85 -17.31
CA ILE A 91 7.19 2.87 -16.61
C ILE A 91 8.33 2.54 -17.56
N GLU A 92 8.21 1.46 -18.35
CA GLU A 92 9.20 1.09 -19.36
C GLU A 92 9.43 2.22 -20.37
N SER A 93 8.35 2.90 -20.80
CA SER A 93 8.45 4.04 -21.71
C SER A 93 9.23 5.23 -21.14
N TYR A 94 9.25 5.39 -19.82
CA TYR A 94 10.03 6.40 -19.12
C TYR A 94 11.46 5.94 -18.90
N TRP A 95 11.66 4.72 -18.39
CA TRP A 95 12.99 4.17 -18.11
C TRP A 95 13.86 4.09 -19.37
N ASN A 96 13.26 3.75 -20.52
CA ASN A 96 13.96 3.75 -21.82
C ASN A 96 14.45 5.13 -22.28
N LYS A 97 14.01 6.22 -21.64
CA LYS A 97 14.42 7.61 -21.94
C LYS A 97 15.40 8.17 -20.92
N ILE A 98 15.68 7.44 -19.84
CA ILE A 98 16.62 7.88 -18.81
C ILE A 98 18.04 7.63 -19.34
N ASP A 99 18.88 8.66 -19.26
CA ASP A 99 20.31 8.57 -19.59
C ASP A 99 20.98 7.55 -18.66
N GLU A 100 21.80 6.65 -19.23
CA GLU A 100 22.55 5.62 -18.50
C GLU A 100 23.44 6.19 -17.39
N ASN A 101 23.81 7.47 -17.47
CA ASN A 101 24.64 8.16 -16.49
C ASN A 101 23.84 8.82 -15.34
N LYS A 102 22.50 8.82 -15.38
CA LYS A 102 21.68 9.36 -14.30
C LYS A 102 21.49 8.34 -13.19
N GLU A 103 21.59 8.80 -11.95
CA GLU A 103 21.31 7.97 -10.77
C GLU A 103 19.84 7.50 -10.79
N PHE A 104 19.68 6.18 -10.70
CA PHE A 104 18.39 5.53 -10.70
C PHE A 104 18.01 5.05 -9.29
N ASP A 105 17.11 5.79 -8.64
CA ASP A 105 16.59 5.45 -7.32
C ASP A 105 15.36 4.54 -7.44
N LEU A 106 15.60 3.22 -7.42
CA LEU A 106 14.53 2.21 -7.52
C LEU A 106 13.53 2.33 -6.35
N THR A 107 13.97 2.71 -5.16
CA THR A 107 13.09 2.84 -3.99
C THR A 107 12.04 3.92 -4.22
N LYS A 108 12.44 5.08 -4.76
CA LYS A 108 11.48 6.14 -5.14
C LYS A 108 10.54 5.70 -6.24
N TRP A 109 11.02 5.00 -7.26
CA TRP A 109 10.16 4.43 -8.30
C TRP A 109 9.13 3.47 -7.71
N MET A 110 9.55 2.49 -6.91
CA MET A 110 8.64 1.49 -6.33
C MET A 110 7.60 2.12 -5.40
N HIS A 111 7.96 3.17 -4.66
CA HIS A 111 7.01 3.91 -3.84
C HIS A 111 5.92 4.58 -4.69
N ARG A 112 6.32 5.25 -5.78
CA ARG A 112 5.40 5.90 -6.73
C ARG A 112 4.49 4.89 -7.45
N ILE A 113 5.05 3.76 -7.87
CA ILE A 113 4.32 2.66 -8.51
C ILE A 113 3.28 2.08 -7.54
N THR A 114 3.68 1.78 -6.32
CA THR A 114 2.79 1.24 -5.28
C THR A 114 1.65 2.21 -4.98
N ASN A 115 1.96 3.49 -4.82
CA ASN A 115 1.00 4.53 -4.58
C ASN A 115 -0.06 4.61 -5.69
N GLU A 116 0.37 4.59 -6.95
CA GLU A 116 -0.52 4.69 -8.10
C GLU A 116 -1.43 3.48 -8.26
N ILE A 117 -0.90 2.26 -8.04
CA ILE A 117 -1.71 1.03 -8.03
C ILE A 117 -2.76 1.06 -6.91
N ILE A 118 -2.37 1.48 -5.70
CA ILE A 118 -3.31 1.62 -4.57
C ILE A 118 -4.38 2.66 -4.88
N PHE A 119 -3.99 3.83 -5.40
CA PHE A 119 -4.91 4.91 -5.70
C PHE A 119 -5.90 4.50 -6.79
N LYS A 120 -5.41 3.88 -7.87
CA LYS A 120 -6.25 3.34 -8.94
C LYS A 120 -7.19 2.25 -8.43
N THR A 121 -6.70 1.36 -7.58
CA THR A 121 -7.48 0.28 -6.96
C THR A 121 -8.64 0.81 -6.13
N ILE A 122 -8.39 1.81 -5.29
CA ILE A 122 -9.38 2.29 -4.31
C ILE A 122 -10.34 3.32 -4.93
N THR A 123 -9.83 4.20 -5.80
CA THR A 123 -10.60 5.35 -6.32
C THR A 123 -11.06 5.16 -7.77
N GLY A 124 -10.49 4.20 -8.50
CA GLY A 124 -10.68 4.07 -9.94
C GLY A 124 -9.94 5.14 -10.77
N VAL A 125 -9.26 6.09 -10.14
CA VAL A 125 -8.56 7.20 -10.80
C VAL A 125 -7.07 6.93 -10.85
N LYS A 126 -6.43 7.27 -11.97
CA LYS A 126 -4.97 7.21 -12.11
C LYS A 126 -4.39 8.54 -11.59
N ASN A 127 -3.57 8.50 -10.56
CA ASN A 127 -3.01 9.73 -9.98
C ASN A 127 -1.72 10.20 -10.66
N ASN A 128 -1.12 9.45 -11.59
CA ASN A 128 0.08 9.84 -12.35
C ASN A 128 1.33 10.14 -11.51
N ALA A 129 1.46 9.49 -10.35
CA ALA A 129 2.63 9.61 -9.48
C ALA A 129 3.94 9.21 -10.19
N VAL A 130 3.89 8.17 -11.02
CA VAL A 130 5.05 7.68 -11.81
C VAL A 130 5.48 8.72 -12.84
N ALA A 131 4.53 9.28 -13.59
CA ALA A 131 4.80 10.33 -14.58
C ALA A 131 5.35 11.60 -13.92
N ALA A 132 4.78 12.00 -12.77
CA ALA A 132 5.23 13.17 -12.04
C ALA A 132 6.69 13.03 -11.61
N TYR A 133 7.09 11.86 -11.11
CA TYR A 133 8.47 11.58 -10.76
C TYR A 133 9.42 11.64 -11.98
N TYR A 134 9.04 11.05 -13.11
CA TYR A 134 9.81 11.13 -14.35
C TYR A 134 10.06 12.58 -14.77
N TYR A 135 8.98 13.35 -14.90
CA TYR A 135 9.06 14.72 -15.41
C TYR A 135 9.74 15.67 -14.44
N THR A 136 9.62 15.48 -13.12
CA THR A 136 10.25 16.36 -12.14
C THR A 136 11.75 16.08 -11.95
N VAL A 137 12.16 14.82 -12.02
CA VAL A 137 13.54 14.40 -11.71
C VAL A 137 14.39 14.16 -12.96
N PHE A 138 13.81 13.50 -13.97
CA PHE A 138 14.58 13.05 -15.14
C PHE A 138 14.42 13.93 -16.36
N ALA A 139 13.28 14.61 -16.51
CA ALA A 139 12.97 15.42 -17.68
C ALA A 139 12.27 16.76 -17.35
N PRO A 140 12.83 17.60 -16.44
CA PRO A 140 12.19 18.85 -16.01
C PRO A 140 11.98 19.85 -17.15
N GLU A 141 12.86 19.85 -18.15
CA GLU A 141 12.71 20.65 -19.36
C GLU A 141 11.49 20.24 -20.19
N ASN A 142 11.11 18.96 -20.15
CA ASN A 142 9.97 18.44 -20.91
C ASN A 142 8.63 18.77 -20.27
N ILE A 143 8.57 19.19 -18.99
CA ILE A 143 7.34 19.65 -18.35
C ILE A 143 6.67 20.78 -19.13
N LYS A 144 7.46 21.72 -19.66
CA LYS A 144 6.95 22.87 -20.41
C LYS A 144 6.29 22.50 -21.74
N SER A 145 6.56 21.30 -22.24
CA SER A 145 5.94 20.78 -23.46
C SER A 145 4.55 20.21 -23.20
N LEU A 146 4.20 19.93 -21.94
CA LEU A 146 2.89 19.47 -21.52
C LEU A 146 1.90 20.63 -21.45
N ASN A 147 0.62 20.34 -21.64
CA ASN A 147 -0.41 21.36 -21.47
C ASN A 147 -0.61 21.73 -19.99
N GLU A 148 -1.23 22.88 -19.71
CA GLU A 148 -1.40 23.39 -18.34
C GLU A 148 -2.13 22.41 -17.41
N ASN A 149 -3.14 21.70 -17.92
CA ASN A 149 -3.91 20.71 -17.16
C ASN A 149 -3.05 19.48 -16.80
N GLU A 150 -2.20 19.02 -17.71
CA GLU A 150 -1.23 17.95 -17.43
C GLU A 150 -0.22 18.39 -16.37
N GLN A 151 0.31 19.61 -16.47
CA GLN A 151 1.23 20.14 -15.47
C GLN A 151 0.57 20.26 -14.09
N GLU A 152 -0.69 20.70 -14.02
CA GLU A 152 -1.45 20.77 -12.78
C GLU A 152 -1.67 19.39 -12.18
N LYS A 153 -2.04 18.40 -13.00
CA LYS A 153 -2.18 17.01 -12.56
C LYS A 153 -0.90 16.48 -11.94
N LEU A 154 0.26 16.66 -12.59
CA LEU A 154 1.54 16.20 -12.06
C LEU A 154 1.89 16.87 -10.72
N LYS A 155 1.62 18.17 -10.58
CA LYS A 155 1.80 18.87 -9.28
C LYS A 155 0.87 18.32 -8.21
N TYR A 156 -0.37 18.04 -8.56
CA TYR A 156 -1.32 17.43 -7.64
C TYR A 156 -0.85 16.03 -7.22
N SER A 157 -0.37 15.21 -8.16
CA SER A 157 0.17 13.87 -7.90
C SER A 157 1.22 13.87 -6.81
N GLU A 158 2.14 14.83 -6.82
CA GLU A 158 3.22 14.95 -5.84
C GLU A 158 2.72 15.16 -4.40
N ASN A 159 1.50 15.68 -4.21
CA ASN A 159 0.94 15.87 -2.87
C ASN A 159 0.46 14.57 -2.21
N PHE A 160 0.34 13.48 -2.97
CA PHE A 160 -0.24 12.21 -2.51
C PHE A 160 0.77 11.08 -2.41
N VAL A 161 2.07 11.37 -2.50
CA VAL A 161 3.14 10.36 -2.45
C VAL A 161 4.05 10.54 -1.25
#